data_AF-A0A316RFS0-F1
#
_entry.id   AF-A0A316RFS0-F1
#
_cell.length_a   1.000
_cell.length_b   1.000
_cell.length_c   1.000
_cell.angle_alpha   90.00
_cell.angle_beta   90.00
_cell.angle_gamma   90.00
#
_symmetry.space_group_name_H-M   'P 1'
#
loop_
_entity.id
_entity.type
_entity.pdbx_description
1 polymer ?
#
loop_
_entity_poly.entity_id
_entity_poly.type
_entity_poly.pdbx_seq_one_letter_code
_entity_poly.pdbx_strand_id
1 'polypeptide(L)'
;MRTVKIAYTPPQRRSLGEKLRYKLAVRRKGGPVWARIGDTRQMVHRYPGHNSRRAFVQAVLAYGCSSYLAERLLNPRRREEVRFAAPYRPAPGDRLYHWAILDNMADIRAHGLRPANRGGYVYITDDPDYIANSSYFYWKVGRIGQDATFVLLEIDACALARTQPIMRVLEHHEFAVPAVPPKYLTLV
;
A
#
# COMPACT_ATOMS: atom_id res chain seq x y z
N MET A 1 -19.97 10.67 10.07
CA MET A 1 -19.66 9.43 9.34
C MET A 1 -18.97 9.78 8.04
N ARG A 2 -17.64 9.71 8.01
CA ARG A 2 -16.82 9.98 6.83
C ARG A 2 -16.81 8.76 5.91
N THR A 3 -17.18 8.96 4.65
CA THR A 3 -17.29 7.90 3.66
C THR A 3 -16.59 8.25 2.35
N VAL A 4 -16.11 7.23 1.66
CA VAL A 4 -15.52 7.35 0.31
C VAL A 4 -16.10 6.26 -0.57
N LYS A 5 -16.80 6.63 -1.64
CA LYS A 5 -17.34 5.67 -2.60
C LYS A 5 -16.41 5.59 -3.82
N ILE A 6 -16.00 4.37 -4.17
CA ILE A 6 -15.17 4.12 -5.34
C ILE A 6 -15.87 3.09 -6.23
N ALA A 7 -16.06 3.46 -7.49
CA ALA A 7 -16.63 2.57 -8.49
C ALA A 7 -15.56 1.61 -9.02
N TYR A 8 -15.93 0.34 -9.18
CA TYR A 8 -15.09 -0.64 -9.84
C TYR A 8 -15.09 -0.40 -11.34
N THR A 9 -13.90 -0.10 -11.87
CA THR A 9 -13.69 -0.12 -13.31
C THR A 9 -13.09 -1.47 -13.67
N PRO A 10 -13.83 -2.36 -14.36
CA PRO A 10 -13.27 -3.63 -14.79
C PRO A 10 -12.03 -3.38 -15.65
N PRO A 11 -10.96 -4.18 -15.48
CA PRO A 11 -9.78 -4.03 -16.30
C PRO A 11 -10.21 -4.19 -17.76
N GLN A 12 -10.02 -3.14 -18.57
CA GLN A 12 -10.24 -3.23 -20.00
C GLN A 12 -9.49 -4.46 -20.51
N ARG A 13 -10.24 -5.43 -21.06
CA ARG A 13 -9.67 -6.60 -21.70
C ARG A 13 -8.93 -6.15 -22.95
N ARG A 14 -7.71 -5.65 -22.76
CA ARG A 14 -6.77 -5.46 -23.86
C ARG A 14 -6.47 -6.84 -24.42
N SER A 15 -6.71 -7.01 -25.71
CA SER A 15 -6.24 -8.16 -26.47
C SER A 15 -4.74 -8.36 -26.23
N LEU A 16 -4.26 -9.59 -26.44
CA LEU A 16 -2.82 -9.88 -26.30
C LEU A 16 -1.98 -8.91 -27.16
N GLY A 17 -2.49 -8.58 -28.36
CA GLY A 17 -1.90 -7.62 -29.27
C GLY A 17 -1.89 -6.18 -28.75
N GLU A 18 -2.93 -5.71 -28.07
CA GLU A 18 -2.94 -4.37 -27.44
C GLU A 18 -2.03 -4.30 -26.22
N LYS A 19 -1.98 -5.38 -25.42
CA LYS A 19 -1.02 -5.48 -24.31
C LYS A 19 0.41 -5.46 -24.83
N LEU A 20 0.68 -6.14 -25.95
CA LEU A 20 1.98 -6.15 -26.60
C LEU A 20 2.32 -4.78 -27.20
N ARG A 21 1.40 -4.17 -27.95
CA ARG A 21 1.55 -2.81 -28.51
C ARG A 21 1.84 -1.78 -27.42
N TYR A 22 1.09 -1.80 -26.32
CA TYR A 22 1.34 -0.93 -25.18
C TYR A 22 2.72 -1.21 -24.56
N LYS A 23 3.07 -2.47 -24.32
CA LYS A 23 4.37 -2.90 -23.79
C LYS A 23 5.55 -2.47 -24.68
N LEU A 24 5.36 -2.46 -26.00
CA LEU A 24 6.35 -2.00 -26.97
C LEU A 24 6.41 -0.47 -27.00
N ALA A 25 5.26 0.21 -27.00
CA ALA A 25 5.18 1.67 -27.01
C ALA A 25 5.87 2.30 -25.79
N VAL A 26 5.68 1.74 -24.60
CA VAL A 26 6.33 2.27 -23.38
C VAL A 26 7.85 2.05 -23.35
N ARG A 27 8.36 1.06 -24.11
CA ARG A 27 9.78 0.72 -24.21
C ARG A 27 10.48 1.34 -25.42
N ARG A 28 9.74 1.76 -26.45
CA ARG A 28 10.36 2.38 -27.64
C ARG A 28 11.14 3.63 -27.22
N LYS A 29 12.15 4.02 -28.00
CA LYS A 29 12.87 5.30 -27.85
C LYS A 29 11.85 6.45 -27.76
N GLY A 30 11.90 7.21 -26.67
CA GLY A 30 10.94 8.27 -26.32
C GLY A 30 9.77 7.85 -25.41
N GLY A 31 9.61 6.55 -25.13
CA GLY A 31 8.64 6.03 -24.17
C GLY A 31 9.11 6.18 -22.71
N PRO A 32 8.19 6.12 -21.73
CA PRO A 32 8.50 6.36 -20.32
C PRO A 32 9.52 5.39 -19.71
N VAL A 33 9.55 4.12 -20.15
CA VAL A 33 10.56 3.16 -19.67
C VAL A 33 11.94 3.48 -20.24
N TRP A 34 12.00 3.93 -21.50
CA TRP A 34 13.24 4.37 -22.14
C TRP A 34 13.78 5.66 -21.50
N ALA A 35 12.90 6.64 -21.25
CA ALA A 35 13.26 7.91 -20.59
C ALA A 35 13.91 7.66 -19.22
N ARG A 36 13.32 6.76 -18.42
CA ARG A 36 13.84 6.39 -17.09
C ARG A 36 15.27 5.84 -17.10
N ILE A 37 15.69 5.15 -18.15
CA ILE A 37 17.09 4.72 -18.32
C ILE A 37 18.00 5.94 -18.52
N GLY A 38 17.58 6.90 -19.35
CA GLY A 38 18.30 8.15 -19.57
C GLY A 38 18.44 8.96 -18.28
N ASP A 39 17.35 9.16 -17.56
CA ASP A 39 17.32 9.93 -16.31
C ASP A 39 18.23 9.30 -15.23
N THR A 40 18.11 7.99 -15.05
CA THR A 40 18.93 7.26 -14.06
C THR A 40 20.40 7.20 -14.47
N ARG A 41 20.72 7.10 -15.76
CA ARG A 41 22.10 7.24 -16.26
C ARG A 41 22.67 8.62 -15.95
N GLN A 42 21.89 9.68 -16.20
CA GLN A 42 22.31 11.04 -15.90
C GLN A 42 22.51 11.27 -14.39
N MET A 43 21.66 10.67 -13.55
CA MET A 43 21.84 10.65 -12.09
C MET A 43 23.14 9.95 -11.68
N VAL A 44 23.52 8.83 -12.30
CA VAL A 44 24.80 8.15 -12.01
C VAL A 44 25.98 9.05 -12.35
N HIS A 45 25.91 9.80 -13.46
CA HIS A 45 26.96 10.73 -13.86
C HIS A 45 27.06 11.94 -12.91
N ARG A 46 25.93 12.51 -12.47
CA ARG A 46 25.91 13.69 -11.59
C ARG A 46 26.20 13.35 -10.13
N TYR A 47 25.74 12.20 -9.66
CA TYR A 47 25.82 11.78 -8.26
C TYR A 47 26.23 10.30 -8.18
N PRO A 48 27.52 10.00 -8.38
CA PRO A 48 28.00 8.62 -8.37
C PRO A 48 27.93 8.07 -6.94
N GLY A 49 26.96 7.19 -6.69
CA GLY A 49 26.72 6.58 -5.40
C GLY A 49 26.00 5.24 -5.53
N HIS A 50 25.96 4.47 -4.45
CA HIS A 50 25.33 3.15 -4.43
C HIS A 50 23.86 3.20 -4.88
N ASN A 51 23.11 4.21 -4.44
CA ASN A 51 21.69 4.35 -4.75
C ASN A 51 21.41 4.74 -6.21
N SER A 52 22.22 5.62 -6.81
CA SER A 52 22.07 6.01 -8.22
C SER A 52 22.43 4.87 -9.17
N ARG A 53 23.50 4.11 -8.87
CA ARG A 53 23.87 2.90 -9.62
C ARG A 53 22.77 1.84 -9.55
N ARG A 54 22.19 1.62 -8.38
CA ARG A 54 21.07 0.69 -8.20
C ARG A 54 19.83 1.10 -8.98
N ALA A 55 19.46 2.39 -8.96
CA ALA A 55 18.33 2.92 -9.73
C ALA A 55 18.52 2.72 -11.24
N PHE A 56 19.75 2.90 -11.75
CA PHE A 56 20.09 2.64 -13.14
C PHE A 56 19.95 1.16 -13.50
N VAL A 57 20.53 0.25 -12.69
CA VAL A 57 20.37 -1.20 -12.89
C VAL A 57 18.90 -1.62 -12.86
N GLN A 58 18.09 -1.03 -11.97
CA GLN A 58 16.65 -1.28 -11.92
C GLN A 58 15.93 -0.83 -13.18
N ALA A 59 16.27 0.35 -13.73
CA ALA A 59 15.68 0.84 -14.97
C ALA A 59 16.02 -0.07 -16.17
N VAL A 60 17.26 -0.55 -16.26
CA VAL A 60 17.70 -1.49 -17.30
C VAL A 60 16.98 -2.84 -17.21
N LEU A 61 16.86 -3.40 -16.00
CA LEU A 61 16.11 -4.65 -15.81
C LEU A 61 14.61 -4.48 -16.09
N ALA A 62 14.03 -3.34 -15.73
CA ALA A 62 12.62 -3.05 -15.98
C ALA A 62 12.31 -2.99 -17.49
N TYR A 63 13.27 -2.48 -18.26
CA TYR A 63 13.22 -2.47 -19.72
C TYR A 63 13.19 -3.88 -20.33
N GLY A 64 14.12 -4.75 -19.95
CA GLY A 64 14.21 -6.11 -20.50
C GLY A 64 13.10 -7.04 -20.03
N CYS A 65 12.77 -7.04 -18.74
CA CYS A 65 12.03 -8.14 -18.13
C CYS A 65 10.67 -7.75 -17.51
N SER A 66 10.39 -6.45 -17.38
CA SER A 66 9.30 -5.80 -16.63
C SER A 66 9.73 -5.20 -15.29
N SER A 67 9.09 -4.09 -14.92
CA SER A 67 9.32 -3.40 -13.64
C SER A 67 9.10 -4.31 -12.43
N TYR A 68 8.11 -5.20 -12.49
CA TYR A 68 7.84 -6.17 -11.42
C TYR A 68 9.00 -7.15 -11.21
N LEU A 69 9.52 -7.74 -12.30
CA LEU A 69 10.64 -8.67 -12.19
C LEU A 69 11.92 -7.95 -11.74
N ALA A 70 12.17 -6.75 -12.27
CA ALA A 70 13.30 -5.92 -11.87
C ALA A 70 13.28 -5.57 -10.39
N GLU A 71 12.10 -5.21 -9.87
CA GLU A 71 11.91 -4.92 -8.46
C GLU A 71 12.11 -6.18 -7.60
N ARG A 72 11.57 -7.32 -8.02
CA ARG A 72 11.74 -8.60 -7.32
C ARG A 72 13.20 -9.07 -7.27
N LEU A 73 13.96 -8.88 -8.35
CA LEU A 73 15.36 -9.29 -8.43
C LEU A 73 16.30 -8.39 -7.62
N LEU A 74 16.05 -7.08 -7.62
CA LEU A 74 16.91 -6.11 -6.93
C LEU A 74 16.48 -5.84 -5.49
N ASN A 75 15.25 -6.19 -5.13
CA ASN A 75 14.74 -6.19 -3.77
C ASN A 75 14.26 -7.59 -3.36
N PRO A 76 15.14 -8.62 -3.32
CA PRO A 76 14.73 -9.97 -2.93
C PRO A 76 14.24 -10.02 -1.47
N ARG A 77 14.65 -9.05 -0.65
CA ARG A 77 14.16 -8.82 0.73
C ARG A 77 12.83 -8.07 0.82
N ARG A 78 12.19 -7.73 -0.31
CA ARG A 78 10.78 -7.31 -0.38
C ARG A 78 9.85 -8.53 -0.48
N ARG A 79 10.34 -9.74 -0.17
CA ARG A 79 9.51 -10.77 0.45
C ARG A 79 8.97 -10.17 1.73
N GLU A 80 7.65 -9.99 1.78
CA GLU A 80 6.66 -9.87 2.87
C GLU A 80 7.08 -9.96 4.36
N GLU A 81 8.32 -9.70 4.74
CA GLU A 81 8.71 -9.44 6.12
C GLU A 81 8.48 -7.95 6.35
N VAL A 82 7.27 -7.64 6.83
CA VAL A 82 6.93 -6.32 7.34
C VAL A 82 7.98 -5.98 8.38
N ARG A 83 8.85 -5.02 8.04
CA ARG A 83 9.88 -4.58 8.98
C ARG A 83 9.21 -3.62 9.93
N PHE A 84 9.16 -4.03 11.19
CA PHE A 84 8.68 -3.18 12.25
C PHE A 84 9.84 -2.41 12.87
N ALA A 85 9.63 -1.11 13.09
CA ALA A 85 10.47 -0.34 13.99
C ALA A 85 10.08 -0.62 15.45
N ALA A 86 10.64 0.15 16.38
CA ALA A 86 10.24 0.08 17.78
C ALA A 86 8.71 0.26 17.92
N PRO A 87 8.05 -0.48 18.84
CA PRO A 87 6.63 -0.35 19.08
C PRO A 87 6.23 1.10 19.36
N TYR A 88 5.11 1.51 18.79
CA TYR A 88 4.52 2.81 19.03
C TYR A 88 4.03 2.91 20.48
N ARG A 89 4.38 4.02 21.13
CA ARG A 89 3.90 4.38 22.48
C ARG A 89 2.95 5.57 22.35
N PRO A 90 1.63 5.33 22.25
CA PRO A 90 0.65 6.41 22.11
C PRO A 90 0.54 7.24 23.39
N ALA A 91 0.42 8.55 23.21
CA ALA A 91 0.06 9.48 24.26
C ALA A 91 -1.46 9.41 24.57
N PRO A 92 -1.90 9.87 25.75
CA PRO A 92 -3.33 10.00 26.05
C PRO A 92 -4.03 10.88 25.01
N GLY A 93 -5.11 10.37 24.41
CA GLY A 93 -5.86 11.06 23.36
C GLY A 93 -5.43 10.74 21.93
N ASP A 94 -4.31 10.03 21.73
CA ASP A 94 -3.89 9.60 20.39
C ASP A 94 -4.95 8.68 19.76
N ARG A 95 -5.30 9.00 18.52
CA ARG A 95 -6.25 8.24 17.70
C ARG A 95 -5.53 7.60 16.52
N LEU A 96 -5.91 6.37 16.22
CA LEU A 96 -5.54 5.69 14.98
C LEU A 96 -6.80 5.35 14.21
N TYR A 97 -6.64 5.03 12.94
CA TYR A 97 -7.74 4.94 12.00
C TYR A 97 -7.62 3.74 11.08
N HIS A 98 -8.77 3.26 10.61
CA HIS A 98 -8.84 2.21 9.59
C HIS A 98 -9.99 2.48 8.63
N TRP A 99 -9.71 2.36 7.33
CA TRP A 99 -10.74 2.39 6.29
C TRP A 99 -11.32 0.99 6.05
N ALA A 100 -12.55 0.78 6.51
CA ALA A 100 -13.31 -0.46 6.33
C ALA A 100 -14.29 -0.35 5.15
N ILE A 101 -14.69 -1.48 4.58
CA ILE A 101 -15.79 -1.53 3.60
C ILE A 101 -17.11 -1.55 4.38
N LEU A 102 -18.04 -0.69 4.01
CA LEU A 102 -19.34 -0.53 4.68
C LEU A 102 -20.10 -1.85 4.82
N ASP A 103 -20.09 -2.67 3.77
CA ASP A 103 -20.79 -3.96 3.74
C ASP A 103 -20.25 -4.96 4.80
N ASN A 104 -19.00 -4.78 5.24
CA ASN A 104 -18.40 -5.62 6.28
C ASN A 104 -18.72 -5.12 7.70
N MET A 105 -19.46 -4.02 7.86
CA MET A 105 -19.65 -3.40 9.18
C MET A 105 -20.39 -4.29 10.18
N ALA A 106 -21.27 -5.17 9.72
CA ALA A 106 -21.94 -6.13 10.61
C ALA A 106 -20.93 -7.10 11.25
N ASP A 107 -20.02 -7.68 10.45
CA ASP A 107 -18.94 -8.56 10.94
C ASP A 107 -17.97 -7.80 11.84
N ILE A 108 -17.58 -6.58 11.45
CA ILE A 108 -16.65 -5.74 12.23
C ILE A 108 -17.25 -5.36 13.58
N ARG A 109 -18.56 -5.07 13.65
CA ARG A 109 -19.24 -4.79 14.92
C ARG A 109 -19.27 -6.02 15.84
N ALA A 110 -19.45 -7.21 15.28
CA ALA A 110 -19.50 -8.45 16.06
C ALA A 110 -18.12 -8.94 16.51
N HIS A 111 -17.10 -8.81 15.65
CA HIS A 111 -15.82 -9.50 15.81
C HIS A 111 -14.59 -8.59 15.78
N GLY A 112 -14.75 -7.32 15.42
CA GLY A 112 -13.67 -6.35 15.31
C GLY A 112 -12.91 -6.48 13.99
N LEU A 113 -11.77 -5.80 13.90
CA LEU A 113 -10.88 -5.92 12.75
C LEU A 113 -9.95 -7.11 12.95
N ARG A 114 -9.91 -8.00 11.94
CA ARG A 114 -9.06 -9.19 11.91
C ARG A 114 -8.14 -9.17 10.68
N PRO A 115 -6.97 -9.81 10.74
CA PRO A 115 -6.09 -9.92 9.58
C PRO A 115 -6.78 -10.62 8.43
N ALA A 116 -6.79 -9.99 7.25
CA ALA A 116 -7.29 -10.59 6.02
C ALA A 116 -6.14 -11.15 5.14
N ASN A 117 -4.89 -10.97 5.56
CA ASN A 117 -3.69 -11.36 4.81
C ASN A 117 -2.88 -12.42 5.56
N ARG A 118 -1.98 -13.10 4.83
CA ARG A 118 -1.04 -14.08 5.40
C ARG A 118 -0.07 -13.48 6.41
N GLY A 119 0.05 -12.15 6.44
CA GLY A 119 0.91 -11.42 7.37
C GLY A 119 0.41 -11.43 8.82
N GLY A 120 -0.87 -11.75 9.06
CA GLY A 120 -1.40 -11.86 10.43
C GLY A 120 -1.56 -10.53 11.17
N TYR A 121 -1.61 -9.40 10.44
CA TYR A 121 -1.82 -8.08 11.01
C TYR A 121 -2.96 -7.30 10.32
N VAL A 122 -3.61 -6.46 11.12
CA VAL A 122 -4.46 -5.35 10.67
C VAL A 122 -3.58 -4.11 10.57
N TYR A 123 -3.67 -3.42 9.44
CA TYR A 123 -2.97 -2.16 9.22
C TYR A 123 -3.87 -0.98 9.57
N ILE A 124 -3.34 -0.05 10.34
CA ILE A 124 -4.02 1.15 10.85
C ILE A 124 -3.11 2.37 10.65
N THR A 125 -3.67 3.58 10.68
CA THR A 125 -2.96 4.81 10.34
C THR A 125 -3.23 5.93 11.33
N ASP A 126 -2.29 6.83 11.56
CA ASP A 126 -2.49 8.10 12.26
C ASP A 126 -2.97 9.22 11.31
N ASP A 127 -2.88 9.01 10.00
CA ASP A 127 -3.30 9.96 8.97
C ASP A 127 -4.25 9.27 7.96
N PRO A 128 -5.57 9.35 8.19
CA PRO A 128 -6.55 8.74 7.29
C PRO A 128 -6.63 9.45 5.93
N ASP A 129 -6.20 10.71 5.84
CA ASP A 129 -6.16 11.49 4.60
C ASP A 129 -4.99 11.05 3.71
N TYR A 130 -3.84 10.75 4.29
CA TYR A 130 -2.70 10.16 3.58
C TYR A 130 -3.10 8.87 2.87
N ILE A 131 -3.78 7.95 3.58
CA ILE A 131 -4.28 6.71 2.97
C ILE A 131 -5.35 6.99 1.92
N ALA A 132 -6.24 7.97 2.16
CA ALA A 132 -7.28 8.31 1.20
C ALA A 132 -6.75 8.88 -0.12
N ASN A 133 -5.63 9.59 -0.07
CA ASN A 133 -4.93 10.14 -1.24
C ASN A 133 -4.01 9.12 -1.93
N SER A 134 -3.85 7.92 -1.36
CA SER A 134 -3.05 6.84 -1.94
C SER A 134 -3.85 5.99 -2.95
N SER A 135 -3.18 5.07 -3.65
CA SER A 135 -3.83 4.09 -4.51
C SER A 135 -4.57 2.97 -3.76
N TYR A 136 -4.65 3.03 -2.42
CA TYR A 136 -5.21 1.99 -1.56
C TYR A 136 -6.65 1.59 -1.95
N PHE A 137 -7.56 2.56 -2.07
CA PHE A 137 -8.96 2.26 -2.35
C PHE A 137 -9.16 1.63 -3.72
N TYR A 138 -8.49 2.17 -4.75
CA TYR A 138 -8.54 1.63 -6.10
C TYR A 138 -7.98 0.21 -6.18
N TRP A 139 -6.87 -0.06 -5.49
CA TRP A 139 -6.32 -1.41 -5.38
C TRP A 139 -7.31 -2.36 -4.69
N LYS A 140 -7.93 -1.94 -3.58
CA LYS A 140 -8.84 -2.78 -2.79
C LYS A 140 -10.14 -3.08 -3.56
N VAL A 141 -10.72 -2.07 -4.22
CA VAL A 141 -11.84 -2.21 -5.15
C VAL A 141 -11.49 -3.14 -6.32
N GLY A 142 -10.32 -2.96 -6.92
CA GLY A 142 -9.84 -3.84 -7.99
C GLY A 142 -9.69 -5.30 -7.56
N ARG A 143 -9.36 -5.57 -6.29
CA ARG A 143 -9.27 -6.92 -5.74
C ARG A 143 -10.62 -7.59 -5.49
N ILE A 144 -11.62 -6.84 -5.01
CA ILE A 144 -12.97 -7.38 -4.77
C ILE A 144 -13.80 -7.46 -6.05
N GLY A 145 -13.48 -6.66 -7.07
CA GLY A 145 -14.13 -6.72 -8.38
C GLY A 145 -15.52 -6.08 -8.45
N GLN A 146 -15.87 -5.22 -7.49
CA GLN A 146 -17.15 -4.53 -7.40
C GLN A 146 -17.00 -3.17 -6.72
N ASP A 147 -17.98 -2.30 -6.90
CA ASP A 147 -18.05 -1.01 -6.22
C ASP A 147 -17.95 -1.20 -4.70
N ALA A 148 -17.30 -0.25 -4.02
CA ALA A 148 -17.25 -0.24 -2.57
C ALA A 148 -17.50 1.15 -2.01
N THR A 149 -18.20 1.19 -0.90
CA THR A 149 -18.22 2.34 0.00
C THR A 149 -17.30 2.04 1.17
N PHE A 150 -16.30 2.89 1.37
CA PHE A 150 -15.42 2.85 2.52
C PHE A 150 -15.95 3.76 3.62
N VAL A 151 -15.79 3.33 4.87
CA VAL A 151 -16.11 4.09 6.08
C VAL A 151 -14.87 4.20 6.95
N LEU A 152 -14.73 5.35 7.60
CA LEU A 152 -13.63 5.57 8.55
C LEU A 152 -14.00 5.04 9.92
N LEU A 153 -13.13 4.19 10.47
CA LEU A 153 -13.16 3.75 11.85
C LEU A 153 -12.05 4.45 12.61
N GLU A 154 -12.37 4.97 13.79
CA GLU A 154 -11.42 5.47 14.76
C GLU A 154 -11.16 4.43 15.84
N ILE A 155 -9.93 4.41 16.31
CA ILE A 155 -9.37 3.47 17.26
C ILE A 155 -8.73 4.27 18.39
N ASP A 156 -9.10 3.95 19.63
CA ASP A 156 -8.38 4.45 20.80
C ASP A 156 -7.02 3.77 20.90
N ALA A 157 -5.96 4.49 20.50
CA ALA A 157 -4.62 3.95 20.41
C ALA A 157 -4.07 3.59 21.80
N CYS A 158 -4.33 4.44 22.79
CA CYS A 158 -3.83 4.26 24.16
C CYS A 158 -4.52 3.08 24.84
N ALA A 159 -5.83 2.91 24.68
CA ALA A 159 -6.55 1.75 25.20
C ALA A 159 -6.11 0.45 24.52
N LEU A 160 -5.90 0.47 23.20
CA LEU A 160 -5.45 -0.71 22.44
C LEU A 160 -4.03 -1.13 22.86
N ALA A 161 -3.10 -0.17 22.99
CA ALA A 161 -1.71 -0.41 23.36
C ALA A 161 -1.51 -1.05 24.74
N ARG A 162 -2.50 -0.93 25.65
CA ARG A 162 -2.48 -1.61 26.96
C ARG A 162 -2.69 -3.12 26.85
N THR A 163 -3.30 -3.58 25.76
CA THR A 163 -3.62 -5.00 25.58
C THR A 163 -2.71 -5.72 24.60
N GLN A 164 -2.03 -4.98 23.73
CA GLN A 164 -1.20 -5.55 22.66
C GLN A 164 -0.24 -4.50 22.10
N PRO A 165 0.89 -4.92 21.51
CA PRO A 165 1.80 -3.98 20.86
C PRO A 165 1.17 -3.38 19.60
N ILE A 166 1.45 -2.09 19.38
CA ILE A 166 1.20 -1.40 18.12
C ILE A 166 2.54 -1.24 17.42
N MET A 167 2.74 -1.98 16.33
CA MET A 167 4.02 -2.01 15.64
C MET A 167 4.08 -0.88 14.61
N ARG A 168 5.14 -0.07 14.63
CA ARG A 168 5.39 0.92 13.58
C ARG A 168 5.90 0.21 12.34
N VAL A 169 5.20 0.35 11.21
CA VAL A 169 5.73 -0.08 9.91
C VAL A 169 6.77 0.96 9.47
N LEU A 170 7.78 0.55 8.68
CA LEU A 170 8.75 1.51 8.14
C LEU A 170 8.13 2.52 7.15
N GLU A 171 6.94 2.24 6.63
CA GLU A 171 6.19 3.16 5.77
C GLU A 171 5.57 4.28 6.61
N HIS A 172 5.54 5.50 6.06
CA HIS A 172 4.97 6.65 6.75
C HIS A 172 3.48 6.43 7.05
N HIS A 173 3.04 6.85 8.24
CA HIS A 173 1.66 6.78 8.70
C HIS A 173 1.08 5.36 8.78
N GLU A 174 1.89 4.30 8.72
CA GLU A 174 1.42 2.93 8.80
C GLU A 174 1.84 2.25 10.11
N PHE A 175 0.85 1.63 10.74
CA PHE A 175 1.01 0.83 11.94
C PHE A 175 0.35 -0.52 11.73
N ALA A 176 0.82 -1.53 12.45
CA ALA A 176 0.30 -2.89 12.39
C ALA A 176 -0.03 -3.39 13.79
N VAL A 177 -1.17 -4.07 13.89
CA VAL A 177 -1.66 -4.68 15.12
C VAL A 177 -2.19 -6.07 14.83
N PRO A 178 -2.12 -7.04 15.76
CA PRO A 178 -2.65 -8.39 15.52
C PRO A 178 -4.15 -8.40 15.19
N ALA A 179 -4.95 -7.63 15.92
CA ALA A 179 -6.39 -7.45 15.71
C ALA A 179 -6.85 -6.15 16.38
N VAL A 180 -8.08 -5.69 16.11
CA VAL A 180 -8.70 -4.60 16.86
C VAL A 180 -10.07 -5.05 17.38
N PRO A 181 -10.21 -5.35 18.68
CA PRO A 181 -11.50 -5.69 19.28
C PRO A 181 -12.59 -4.63 19.06
N PRO A 182 -13.88 -5.03 18.93
CA PRO A 182 -14.99 -4.09 18.70
C PRO A 182 -15.06 -2.93 19.69
N LYS A 183 -14.76 -3.19 20.96
CA LYS A 183 -14.82 -2.19 22.05
C LYS A 183 -13.87 -1.00 21.89
N TYR A 184 -12.90 -1.08 21.00
CA TYR A 184 -11.97 0.01 20.71
C TYR A 184 -12.30 0.75 19.42
N LEU A 185 -13.35 0.33 18.69
CA LEU A 185 -13.74 0.90 17.41
C LEU A 185 -14.90 1.88 17.60
N THR A 186 -14.72 3.08 17.07
CA THR A 186 -15.79 4.08 16.96
C THR A 186 -15.96 4.47 15.49
N LEU A 187 -17.19 4.67 15.06
CA LEU A 187 -17.52 5.13 13.72
C LEU A 187 -17.47 6.66 13.70
N VAL A 188 -16.70 7.24 12.79
CA VAL A 188 -16.50 8.70 12.70
C VAL A 188 -17.02 9.24 11.39
#